data_AF-A0A1G3VJK4-F1
#
_entry.id   AF-A0A1G3VJK4-F1
#
_cell.length_a   1.000
_cell.length_b   1.000
_cell.length_c   1.000
_cell.angle_alpha   90.00
_cell.angle_beta   90.00
_cell.angle_gamma   90.00
#
_symmetry.space_group_name_H-M   'P 1'
#
loop_
_entity.id
_entity.type
_entity.pdbx_description
1 polymer ?
#
loop_
_entity_poly.entity_id
_entity_poly.type
_entity_poly.pdbx_seq_one_letter_code
_entity_poly.pdbx_strand_id
1 'polypeptide(L)'
;MQIATLLLQKKAAILGRWLAMIFESYPPETAIFLRKEKNRFDNPAGYRISEGLEGLYGALLQEMERDQVLACLDEIIRIRALQNFTPSQALAFIFLLKIVIREELAEEIQKENLAAELLDLESRIDGLALLG
;
A
#
# COMPACT_ATOMS: atom_id res chain seq x y z
N MET A 1 -11.59 -12.67 -11.05
CA MET A 1 -10.84 -13.20 -9.89
C MET A 1 -11.67 -12.99 -8.65
N GLN A 2 -11.95 -14.06 -7.89
CA GLN A 2 -12.77 -13.99 -6.67
C GLN A 2 -12.06 -13.15 -5.60
N ILE A 3 -10.74 -13.22 -5.55
CA ILE A 3 -9.91 -12.38 -4.69
C ILE A 3 -10.05 -10.89 -5.02
N ALA A 4 -10.20 -10.51 -6.29
CA ALA A 4 -10.39 -9.10 -6.69
C ALA A 4 -11.70 -8.52 -6.14
N THR A 5 -12.77 -9.32 -6.09
CA THR A 5 -14.04 -8.92 -5.48
C THR A 5 -13.89 -8.67 -3.99
N LEU A 6 -13.18 -9.57 -3.28
CA LEU A 6 -12.93 -9.41 -1.85
C LEU A 6 -12.06 -8.18 -1.55
N LEU A 7 -11.03 -7.94 -2.37
CA LEU A 7 -10.18 -6.75 -2.28
C LEU A 7 -10.95 -5.45 -2.52
N LEU A 8 -11.95 -5.46 -3.40
CA LEU A 8 -12.85 -4.33 -3.60
C LEU A 8 -13.77 -4.12 -2.38
N GLN A 9 -14.34 -5.18 -1.83
CA GLN A 9 -15.20 -5.12 -0.65
C GLN A 9 -14.45 -4.62 0.59
N LYS A 10 -13.21 -5.08 0.78
CA LYS A 10 -12.35 -4.69 1.91
C LYS A 10 -11.39 -3.53 1.60
N LYS A 11 -11.57 -2.81 0.48
CA LYS A 11 -10.67 -1.72 0.03
C LYS A 11 -10.37 -0.73 1.16
N ALA A 12 -11.40 -0.22 1.85
CA ALA A 12 -11.24 0.79 2.89
C ALA A 12 -10.46 0.27 4.11
N ALA A 13 -10.73 -0.97 4.53
CA ALA A 13 -10.03 -1.60 5.64
C ALA A 13 -8.55 -1.85 5.30
N ILE A 14 -8.30 -2.40 4.11
CA ILE A 14 -6.95 -2.69 3.61
C ILE A 14 -6.13 -1.41 3.47
N LEU A 15 -6.67 -0.37 2.81
CA LEU A 15 -5.98 0.92 2.67
C LEU A 15 -5.71 1.58 4.02
N GLY A 16 -6.68 1.54 4.94
CA GLY A 16 -6.52 2.11 6.28
C GLY A 16 -5.42 1.40 7.08
N ARG A 17 -5.40 0.06 7.05
CA ARG A 17 -4.38 -0.75 7.72
C ARG A 17 -3.00 -0.59 7.08
N TRP A 18 -2.95 -0.53 5.75
CA TRP A 18 -1.71 -0.32 5.01
C TRP A 18 -1.09 1.05 5.33
N LEU A 19 -1.90 2.11 5.30
CA LEU A 19 -1.46 3.46 5.68
C LEU A 19 -0.98 3.49 7.14
N ALA A 20 -1.70 2.82 8.05
CA ALA A 20 -1.30 2.75 9.46
C ALA A 20 0.06 2.08 9.64
N MET A 21 0.34 0.95 8.96
CA MET A 21 1.64 0.28 9.02
C MET A 21 2.75 1.10 8.36
N ILE A 22 2.43 1.86 7.31
CA ILE A 22 3.39 2.80 6.72
C ILE A 22 3.77 3.86 7.75
N PHE A 23 2.81 4.44 8.46
CA PHE A 23 3.11 5.41 9.53
C PHE A 23 3.90 4.79 10.69
N GLU A 24 3.69 3.52 11.01
CA GLU A 24 4.48 2.79 12.02
C GLU A 24 5.92 2.53 11.60
N SER A 25 6.21 2.58 10.30
CA SER A 25 7.59 2.46 9.81
C SER A 25 8.43 3.72 10.05
N TYR A 26 7.80 4.85 10.40
CA TYR A 26 8.50 6.09 10.73
C TYR A 26 8.97 6.14 12.18
N PRO A 27 9.98 6.96 12.49
CA PRO A 27 10.32 7.28 13.87
C PRO A 27 9.06 7.70 14.65
N PRO A 28 8.96 7.32 15.94
CA PRO A 28 7.74 7.50 16.73
C PRO A 28 7.26 8.95 16.78
N GLU A 29 8.19 9.91 16.79
CA GLU A 29 7.89 11.34 16.74
C GLU A 29 7.14 11.70 15.45
N THR A 30 7.68 11.32 14.28
CA THR A 30 7.05 11.55 12.96
C THR A 30 5.74 10.78 12.81
N ALA A 31 5.66 9.55 13.31
CA ALA A 31 4.46 8.72 13.26
C ALA A 31 3.26 9.38 13.98
N ILE A 32 3.50 10.06 15.11
CA ILE A 32 2.46 10.79 15.85
C ILE A 32 1.89 11.93 15.01
N PHE A 33 2.74 12.72 14.34
CA PHE A 33 2.31 13.81 13.46
C PHE A 33 1.53 13.28 12.25
N LEU A 34 2.03 12.23 11.60
CA LEU A 34 1.38 11.62 10.44
C LEU A 34 -0.01 11.04 10.77
N ARG A 35 -0.21 10.55 11.99
CA ARG A 35 -1.50 9.98 12.46
C ARG A 35 -2.51 11.03 12.93
N LYS A 36 -2.05 12.16 13.47
CA LYS A 36 -2.91 13.14 14.14
C LYS A 36 -3.77 13.96 13.19
N GLU A 37 -3.24 14.33 12.03
CA GLU A 37 -3.91 15.28 11.12
C GLU A 37 -4.29 14.64 9.79
N LYS A 38 -5.60 14.66 9.48
CA LYS A 38 -6.17 14.22 8.19
C LYS A 38 -6.29 15.35 7.17
N ASN A 39 -5.98 16.58 7.57
CA ASN A 39 -6.15 17.75 6.72
C ASN A 39 -4.93 17.91 5.81
N ARG A 40 -5.16 18.07 4.50
CA ARG A 40 -4.09 18.17 3.48
C ARG A 40 -3.13 19.35 3.67
N PHE A 41 -3.58 20.39 4.39
CA PHE A 41 -2.78 21.58 4.65
C PHE A 41 -1.86 21.41 5.87
N ASP A 42 -2.34 20.68 6.88
CA ASP A 42 -1.61 20.44 8.12
C ASP A 42 -0.69 19.20 8.00
N ASN A 43 -1.09 18.21 7.18
CA ASN A 43 -0.33 16.98 6.92
C ASN A 43 -0.23 16.66 5.41
N PRO A 44 0.54 17.45 4.64
CA PRO A 44 0.68 17.26 3.20
C PRO A 44 1.36 15.91 2.86
N ALA A 45 2.30 15.45 3.69
CA ALA A 45 2.98 14.17 3.47
C ALA A 45 2.05 12.97 3.66
N GLY A 46 1.28 12.94 4.76
CA GLY A 46 0.31 11.88 5.01
C GLY A 46 -0.80 11.83 3.95
N TYR A 47 -1.26 12.99 3.48
CA TYR A 47 -2.25 13.08 2.41
C TYR A 47 -1.71 12.52 1.09
N ARG A 48 -0.49 12.92 0.68
CA ARG A 48 0.15 12.41 -0.55
C ARG A 48 0.42 10.91 -0.50
N ILE A 49 0.86 10.40 0.65
CA ILE A 49 1.01 8.95 0.85
C ILE A 49 -0.35 8.27 0.66
N SER A 50 -1.41 8.76 1.31
CA SER A 50 -2.75 8.18 1.17
C SER A 50 -3.26 8.17 -0.28
N GLU A 51 -3.09 9.26 -1.02
CA GLU A 51 -3.49 9.32 -2.44
C GLU A 51 -2.68 8.35 -3.30
N GLY A 52 -1.35 8.31 -3.11
CA GLY A 52 -0.50 7.37 -3.84
C GLY A 52 -0.87 5.91 -3.56
N LEU A 53 -1.18 5.55 -2.31
CA LEU A 53 -1.61 4.21 -1.95
C LEU A 53 -2.96 3.85 -2.58
N GLU A 54 -3.90 4.79 -2.63
CA GLU A 54 -5.17 4.56 -3.30
C GLU A 54 -5.00 4.33 -4.81
N GLY A 55 -4.11 5.11 -5.45
CA GLY A 55 -3.74 4.91 -6.85
C GLY A 55 -3.10 3.55 -7.10
N LEU A 56 -2.12 3.16 -6.28
CA LEU A 56 -1.47 1.84 -6.39
C LEU A 56 -2.44 0.68 -6.16
N TYR A 57 -3.34 0.81 -5.19
CA TYR A 57 -4.35 -0.21 -4.93
C TYR A 57 -5.35 -0.32 -6.08
N GLY A 58 -5.71 0.82 -6.70
CA GLY A 58 -6.49 0.84 -7.94
C GLY A 58 -5.78 0.10 -9.08
N ALA A 59 -4.47 0.35 -9.26
CA ALA A 59 -3.65 -0.31 -10.29
C ALA A 59 -3.46 -1.82 -10.07
N LEU A 60 -3.61 -2.30 -8.84
CA LEU A 60 -3.61 -3.74 -8.57
C LEU A 60 -4.94 -4.40 -8.98
N LEU A 61 -6.04 -3.65 -8.91
CA LEU A 61 -7.38 -4.17 -9.23
C LEU A 61 -7.81 -3.93 -10.67
N GLN A 62 -7.19 -2.98 -11.37
CA GLN A 62 -7.46 -2.62 -12.75
C GLN A 62 -6.18 -2.68 -13.58
N GLU A 63 -6.29 -2.89 -14.90
CA GLU A 63 -5.17 -2.70 -15.82
C GLU A 63 -4.89 -1.20 -15.97
N MET A 64 -4.11 -0.63 -15.07
CA MET A 64 -3.61 0.74 -15.20
C MET A 64 -2.32 0.78 -16.03
N GLU A 65 -2.16 1.87 -16.78
CA GLU A 65 -0.96 2.15 -17.57
C GLU A 65 0.27 2.24 -16.65
N ARG A 66 1.39 1.68 -17.11
CA ARG A 66 2.65 1.60 -16.36
C ARG A 66 3.11 2.96 -15.83
N ASP A 67 2.97 4.02 -16.62
CA ASP A 67 3.36 5.37 -16.23
C ASP A 67 2.60 5.91 -15.01
N GLN A 68 1.32 5.53 -14.86
CA GLN A 68 0.52 5.97 -13.70
C GLN A 68 0.97 5.26 -12.42
N VAL A 69 1.30 3.97 -12.54
CA VAL A 69 1.87 3.19 -11.43
C VAL A 69 3.21 3.77 -10.97
N LEU A 70 4.07 4.11 -11.94
CA LEU A 70 5.37 4.73 -11.67
C LEU A 70 5.22 6.09 -10.97
N ALA A 71 4.27 6.92 -11.40
CA ALA A 71 4.01 8.20 -10.76
C ALA A 71 3.58 8.03 -9.29
N CYS A 72 2.65 7.10 -9.00
CA CYS A 72 2.23 6.84 -7.63
C CYS A 72 3.35 6.26 -6.76
N LEU A 73 4.20 5.39 -7.31
CA LEU A 73 5.38 4.88 -6.61
C LEU A 73 6.38 6.00 -6.30
N ASP A 74 6.74 6.83 -7.30
CA ASP A 74 7.71 7.92 -7.17
C ASP A 74 7.30 8.93 -6.10
N GLU A 75 6.01 9.28 -6.01
CA GLU A 75 5.51 10.18 -4.97
C GLU A 75 5.76 9.64 -3.56
N ILE A 76 5.43 8.38 -3.30
CA ILE A 76 5.62 7.76 -1.97
C ILE A 76 7.10 7.58 -1.68
N ILE A 77 7.88 7.09 -2.66
CA ILE A 77 9.31 6.84 -2.51
C ILE A 77 10.05 8.14 -2.24
N ARG A 78 9.73 9.24 -2.95
CA ARG A 78 10.35 10.55 -2.72
C ARG A 78 10.07 11.07 -1.31
N ILE A 79 8.83 10.95 -0.82
CA ILE A 79 8.48 11.37 0.55
C ILE A 79 9.28 10.56 1.59
N ARG A 80 9.42 9.25 1.38
CA ARG A 80 10.20 8.39 2.29
C ARG A 80 11.70 8.65 2.17
N ALA A 81 12.23 8.88 0.98
CA ALA A 81 13.65 9.21 0.78
C ALA A 81 14.07 10.50 1.50
N LEU A 82 13.17 11.48 1.61
CA LEU A 82 13.42 12.72 2.36
C LEU A 82 13.53 12.51 3.88
N GLN A 83 13.03 11.39 4.41
CA GLN A 83 12.97 11.09 5.85
C GLN A 83 14.13 10.19 6.30
N ASN A 84 15.27 10.28 5.60
CA ASN A 84 16.50 9.51 5.86
C ASN A 84 16.36 7.98 5.77
N PHE A 85 15.32 7.48 5.09
CA PHE A 85 15.21 6.06 4.80
C PHE A 85 16.25 5.62 3.77
N THR A 86 16.79 4.41 3.92
CA THR A 86 17.56 3.78 2.84
C THR A 86 16.65 3.47 1.65
N PRO A 87 17.18 3.31 0.43
CA PRO A 87 16.38 2.93 -0.74
C PRO A 87 15.54 1.66 -0.50
N SER A 88 16.12 0.65 0.17
CA SER A 88 15.40 -0.57 0.54
C SER A 88 14.25 -0.31 1.53
N GLN A 89 14.44 0.56 2.51
CA GLN A 89 13.38 0.94 3.45
C GLN A 89 12.29 1.76 2.76
N ALA A 90 12.64 2.63 1.82
CA ALA A 90 11.69 3.43 1.05
C ALA A 90 10.75 2.56 0.21
N LEU A 91 11.21 1.41 -0.29
CA LEU A 91 10.41 0.42 -1.03
C LEU A 91 9.64 -0.57 -0.14
N ALA A 92 10.04 -0.73 1.13
CA ALA A 92 9.47 -1.76 2.02
C ALA A 92 7.93 -1.70 2.16
N PHE A 93 7.31 -0.53 1.97
CA PHE A 93 5.86 -0.38 2.06
C PHE A 93 5.09 -1.23 1.05
N ILE A 94 5.67 -1.53 -0.11
CA ILE A 94 5.04 -2.34 -1.16
C ILE A 94 4.76 -3.75 -0.60
N PHE A 95 5.70 -4.31 0.15
CA PHE A 95 5.57 -5.64 0.75
C PHE A 95 4.63 -5.66 1.95
N LEU A 96 4.46 -4.53 2.66
CA LEU A 96 3.50 -4.42 3.76
C LEU A 96 2.06 -4.69 3.29
N LEU A 97 1.74 -4.36 2.04
CA LEU A 97 0.42 -4.63 1.45
C LEU A 97 0.07 -6.12 1.48
N LYS A 98 1.05 -6.99 1.23
CA LYS A 98 0.85 -8.46 1.27
C LYS A 98 0.44 -8.93 2.66
N ILE A 99 1.06 -8.35 3.68
CA ILE A 99 0.75 -8.65 5.08
C ILE A 99 -0.70 -8.24 5.37
N VAL A 100 -1.09 -7.01 4.99
CA VAL A 100 -2.48 -6.55 5.17
C VAL A 100 -3.48 -7.47 4.49
N ILE A 101 -3.24 -7.82 3.23
CA ILE A 101 -4.15 -8.66 2.46
C ILE A 101 -4.31 -10.02 3.12
N ARG A 102 -3.22 -10.65 3.56
CA ARG A 102 -3.27 -11.94 4.26
C ARG A 102 -4.02 -11.85 5.59
N GLU A 103 -3.81 -10.79 6.37
CA GLU A 103 -4.50 -10.60 7.64
C GLU A 103 -5.99 -10.33 7.44
N GLU A 104 -6.34 -9.40 6.55
CA GLU A 104 -7.72 -8.98 6.30
C GLU A 104 -8.56 -10.06 5.61
N LEU A 105 -7.95 -10.92 4.79
CA LEU A 105 -8.63 -11.96 4.02
C LEU A 105 -8.39 -13.37 4.55
N ALA A 106 -7.76 -13.53 5.73
CA ALA A 106 -7.36 -14.84 6.26
C ALA A 106 -8.51 -15.86 6.29
N GLU A 107 -9.68 -15.44 6.75
CA GLU A 107 -10.88 -16.28 6.84
C GLU A 107 -11.43 -16.67 5.45
N GLU A 108 -11.52 -15.71 4.53
CA GLU A 108 -12.06 -15.92 3.17
C GLU A 108 -11.10 -16.79 2.34
N ILE A 109 -9.79 -16.56 2.44
CA ILE A 109 -8.77 -17.37 1.76
C ILE A 109 -8.91 -18.85 2.14
N GLN A 110 -9.18 -19.13 3.43
CA GLN A 110 -9.39 -20.50 3.90
C GLN A 110 -10.74 -21.08 3.46
N LYS A 111 -11.81 -20.30 3.56
CA LYS A 111 -13.18 -20.76 3.21
C LYS A 111 -13.34 -21.02 1.70
N GLU A 112 -12.69 -20.20 0.87
CA GLU A 112 -12.89 -20.18 -0.58
C GLU A 112 -11.69 -20.78 -1.35
N ASN A 113 -10.68 -21.31 -0.65
CA ASN A 113 -9.47 -21.93 -1.21
C ASN A 113 -8.74 -21.05 -2.24
N LEU A 114 -8.56 -19.77 -1.92
CA LEU A 114 -8.03 -18.75 -2.84
C LEU A 114 -6.50 -18.68 -2.89
N ALA A 115 -5.80 -19.72 -2.43
CA ALA A 115 -4.34 -19.71 -2.30
C ALA A 115 -3.62 -19.46 -3.64
N ALA A 116 -4.14 -20.00 -4.75
CA ALA A 116 -3.56 -19.79 -6.07
C ALA A 116 -3.76 -18.34 -6.57
N GLU A 117 -4.95 -17.77 -6.38
CA GLU A 117 -5.23 -16.37 -6.75
C GLU A 117 -4.44 -15.37 -5.88
N LEU A 118 -4.25 -15.71 -4.60
CA LEU A 118 -3.40 -14.92 -3.70
C LEU A 118 -1.94 -14.92 -4.18
N LEU A 119 -1.42 -16.05 -4.63
CA LEU A 119 -0.04 -16.15 -5.12
C LEU A 119 0.18 -15.30 -6.38
N ASP A 120 -0.79 -15.28 -7.30
CA ASP A 120 -0.75 -14.42 -8.49
C ASP A 120 -0.74 -12.92 -8.10
N LEU A 121 -1.63 -12.53 -7.18
CA LEU A 121 -1.68 -11.17 -6.65
C LEU A 121 -0.36 -10.78 -5.98
N GLU A 122 0.21 -11.66 -5.16
CA GLU A 122 1.49 -11.40 -4.50
C GLU A 122 2.64 -11.25 -5.49
N SER A 123 2.63 -12.02 -6.59
CA SER A 123 3.61 -11.89 -7.66
C SER A 123 3.48 -10.55 -8.38
N ARG A 124 2.26 -10.07 -8.60
CA ARG A 124 2.00 -8.72 -9.14
C ARG A 124 2.50 -7.62 -8.20
N ILE A 125 2.29 -7.78 -6.89
CA ILE A 125 2.80 -6.84 -5.88
C ILE A 125 4.34 -6.82 -5.87
N ASP A 126 5.01 -7.98 -5.98
CA ASP A 126 6.48 -8.02 -6.09
C ASP A 126 6.97 -7.29 -7.36
N GLY A 127 6.24 -7.42 -8.46
CA GLY A 127 6.53 -6.71 -9.70
C GLY A 127 6.55 -5.19 -9.52
N LEU A 128 5.73 -4.63 -8.62
CA LEU A 128 5.75 -3.19 -8.31
C LEU A 128 7.09 -2.76 -7.69
N ALA A 129 7.72 -3.61 -6.89
CA ALA A 129 9.01 -3.29 -6.28
C ALA A 129 10.16 -3.22 -7.29
N LEU A 130 9.98 -3.80 -8.49
CA LEU A 130 10.95 -3.71 -9.59
C LEU A 130 10.79 -2.42 -10.42
N LEU A 131 9.73 -1.65 -10.18
CA LEU A 131 9.43 -0.41 -10.88
C LEU A 131 9.81 0.84 -10.08
N GLY A 132 10.12 0.69 -8.79
CA GLY A 132 10.49 1.78 -7.88
C GLY A 132 11.99 2.01 -7.74
#